data_AF-A0AAD9WPC2-F1
#
_entry.id   AF-A0AAD9WPC2-F1
#
_cell.length_a   1.000
_cell.length_b   1.000
_cell.length_c   1.000
_cell.angle_alpha   90.00
_cell.angle_beta   90.00
_cell.angle_gamma   90.00
#
_symmetry.space_group_name_H-M   'P 1'
#
loop_
_entity.id
_entity.type
_entity.pdbx_description
1 polymer ?
#
loop_
_entity_poly.entity_id
_entity_poly.type
_entity_poly.pdbx_seq_one_letter_code
_entity_poly.pdbx_strand_id
1 'polypeptide(L)'
;MNRKLNSWRVDGAILGGKCLHLRCCAHILNLIVSDGLKDLHESVVAIRNAVKYVKSSPSRLAQFKKCVEHEKMGNNGFVVLDVPTRWNSTYLMLESAVKLRKAFERMEEEDGHYINYFRESDNEKKRI
;
A
#
# COMPACT_ATOMS: atom_id res chain seq x y z
N MET A 1 -20.74 11.48 -16.65
CA MET A 1 -21.80 11.86 -15.68
C MET A 1 -22.66 13.05 -16.14
N ASN A 2 -22.42 13.65 -17.33
CA ASN A 2 -23.19 14.81 -17.84
C ASN A 2 -24.61 14.52 -18.35
N ARG A 3 -25.00 13.25 -18.52
CA ARG A 3 -26.32 12.91 -19.10
C ARG A 3 -27.50 12.96 -18.13
N LYS A 4 -27.28 13.09 -16.81
CA LYS A 4 -28.35 13.02 -15.79
C LYS A 4 -28.80 14.37 -15.21
N LEU A 5 -28.20 15.48 -15.64
CA LEU A 5 -28.55 16.81 -15.12
C LEU A 5 -29.72 17.48 -15.85
N ASN A 6 -30.14 16.94 -17.00
CA ASN A 6 -31.19 17.54 -17.83
C ASN A 6 -32.61 17.46 -17.23
N SER A 7 -32.81 16.79 -16.10
CA SER A 7 -34.11 16.77 -15.39
C SER A 7 -34.22 17.80 -14.27
N TRP A 8 -33.13 18.50 -13.92
CA TRP A 8 -33.15 19.55 -12.91
C TRP A 8 -33.59 20.85 -13.57
N ARG A 9 -34.61 21.52 -13.01
CA ARG A 9 -35.05 22.85 -13.48
C ARG A 9 -33.84 23.80 -13.39
N VAL A 10 -33.37 24.26 -14.54
CA VAL A 10 -32.18 25.11 -14.69
C VAL A 10 -32.35 26.43 -13.92
N ASP A 11 -33.60 26.83 -13.68
CA ASP A 11 -34.01 28.07 -12.99
C ASP A 11 -33.58 28.14 -11.51
N GLY A 12 -33.29 27.00 -10.86
CA GLY A 12 -32.85 26.92 -9.47
C GLY A 12 -31.36 26.63 -9.27
N ALA A 13 -30.61 26.40 -10.37
CA ALA A 13 -29.21 26.02 -10.29
C ALA A 13 -28.29 27.25 -10.36
N ILE A 14 -27.42 27.41 -9.36
CA ILE A 14 -26.37 28.44 -9.36
C ILE A 14 -25.56 28.31 -10.67
N LEU A 15 -25.44 29.40 -11.42
CA LEU A 15 -24.77 29.46 -12.74
C LEU A 15 -25.28 28.41 -13.75
N GLY A 16 -26.57 28.05 -13.69
CA GLY A 16 -27.18 27.05 -14.58
C GLY A 16 -26.55 25.66 -14.45
N GLY A 17 -25.98 25.34 -13.29
CA GLY A 17 -25.32 24.05 -13.03
C GLY A 17 -23.95 23.88 -13.68
N LYS A 18 -23.40 24.92 -14.34
CA LYS A 18 -22.07 24.86 -15.00
C LYS A 18 -20.93 24.54 -14.03
N CYS A 19 -21.09 24.84 -12.75
CA CYS A 19 -20.10 24.59 -11.70
C CYS A 19 -20.44 23.37 -10.82
N LEU A 20 -21.44 22.55 -11.20
CA LEU A 20 -21.82 21.40 -10.39
C LEU A 20 -20.84 20.23 -10.61
N HIS A 21 -19.91 20.06 -9.67
CA HIS A 21 -18.97 18.95 -9.66
C HIS A 21 -19.36 17.89 -8.62
N LEU A 22 -20.09 16.86 -9.04
CA LEU A 22 -20.43 15.71 -8.19
C LEU A 22 -19.35 14.63 -8.30
N ARG A 23 -18.64 14.36 -7.20
CA ARG A 23 -17.70 13.24 -7.09
C ARG A 23 -18.47 11.95 -6.82
N CYS A 24 -18.06 10.84 -7.42
CA CYS A 24 -18.62 9.54 -7.07
C CYS A 24 -18.17 9.10 -5.66
N CYS A 25 -18.97 8.28 -4.98
CA CYS A 25 -18.63 7.81 -3.63
C CYS A 25 -17.26 7.12 -3.57
N ALA A 26 -16.90 6.35 -4.59
CA ALA A 26 -15.58 5.72 -4.69
C ALA A 26 -14.44 6.75 -4.71
N HIS A 27 -14.63 7.89 -5.38
CA HIS A 27 -13.64 8.97 -5.41
C HIS A 27 -13.58 9.70 -4.06
N ILE A 28 -14.72 9.92 -3.40
CA ILE A 28 -14.76 10.49 -2.04
C ILE A 28 -14.02 9.57 -1.06
N LEU A 29 -14.29 8.27 -1.08
CA LEU A 29 -13.59 7.27 -0.25
C LEU A 29 -12.09 7.28 -0.52
N ASN A 30 -11.67 7.31 -1.79
CA ASN A 30 -10.25 7.40 -2.13
C ASN A 30 -9.58 8.64 -1.54
N LEU A 31 -10.27 9.80 -1.54
CA LEU A 31 -9.74 11.03 -0.94
C LEU A 31 -9.59 10.90 0.58
N ILE A 32 -10.62 10.39 1.27
CA ILE A 32 -10.59 10.19 2.73
C ILE A 32 -9.44 9.25 3.12
N VAL A 33 -9.34 8.10 2.47
CA VAL A 33 -8.30 7.12 2.79
C VAL A 33 -6.92 7.66 2.44
N SER A 34 -6.75 8.33 1.29
CA SER A 34 -5.47 8.92 0.91
C SER A 34 -5.02 9.98 1.90
N ASP A 35 -5.94 10.75 2.46
CA ASP A 35 -5.63 11.76 3.46
C ASP A 35 -5.17 11.11 4.77
N GLY A 36 -5.91 10.13 5.28
CA GLY A 36 -5.51 9.39 6.49
C GLY A 36 -4.20 8.60 6.35
N LEU A 37 -3.87 8.14 5.14
CA LEU A 37 -2.58 7.45 4.88
C LEU A 37 -1.38 8.39 4.92
N LYS A 38 -1.55 9.72 4.89
CA LYS A 38 -0.43 10.67 4.99
C LYS A 38 0.22 10.61 6.37
N ASP A 39 -0.59 10.49 7.42
CA ASP A 39 -0.09 10.41 8.81
C ASP A 39 0.70 9.11 9.06
N LEU A 40 0.41 8.07 8.29
CA LEU A 40 1.06 6.76 8.36
C LEU A 40 2.08 6.55 7.23
N HIS A 41 2.44 7.61 6.50
CA HIS A 41 3.20 7.48 5.26
C HIS A 41 4.53 6.75 5.46
N GLU A 42 5.28 7.11 6.51
CA GLU A 42 6.58 6.50 6.82
C GLU A 42 6.43 5.00 7.11
N SER A 43 5.51 4.60 7.99
CA SER A 43 5.27 3.18 8.29
C SER A 43 4.84 2.38 7.05
N VAL A 44 4.01 2.98 6.19
CA VAL A 44 3.61 2.34 4.93
C VAL A 44 4.79 2.21 3.97
N VAL A 45 5.69 3.20 3.93
CA VAL A 45 6.94 3.14 3.14
C VAL A 45 7.88 2.05 3.67
N ALA A 46 8.06 1.94 4.99
CA ALA A 46 8.85 0.87 5.62
C ALA A 46 8.39 -0.51 5.18
N ILE A 47 7.09 -0.78 5.32
CA ILE A 47 6.48 -2.06 4.97
C ILE A 47 6.59 -2.31 3.46
N ARG A 48 6.37 -1.28 2.64
CA ARG A 48 6.55 -1.37 1.19
C ARG A 48 7.98 -1.75 0.83
N ASN A 49 8.97 -1.18 1.49
CA ASN A 49 10.38 -1.48 1.26
C ASN A 49 10.74 -2.91 1.69
N ALA A 50 10.20 -3.40 2.81
CA ALA A 50 10.31 -4.81 3.19
C ALA A 50 9.74 -5.76 2.12
N VAL A 51 8.55 -5.46 1.62
CA VAL A 51 7.94 -6.25 0.54
C VAL A 51 8.76 -6.16 -0.76
N LYS A 52 9.28 -4.97 -1.11
CA LYS A 52 10.17 -4.79 -2.26
C LYS A 52 11.44 -5.63 -2.13
N TYR A 53 12.06 -5.67 -0.94
CA TYR A 53 13.24 -6.50 -0.71
C TYR A 53 12.93 -7.97 -1.02
N VAL A 54 11.89 -8.52 -0.41
CA VAL A 54 11.50 -9.93 -0.63
C VAL A 54 11.24 -10.22 -2.11
N LYS A 55 10.62 -9.29 -2.83
CA LYS A 55 10.27 -9.46 -4.26
C LYS A 55 11.40 -9.11 -5.23
N SER A 56 12.47 -8.49 -4.78
CA SER A 56 13.53 -7.97 -5.65
C SER A 56 14.36 -9.06 -6.35
N SER A 57 14.38 -10.28 -5.81
CA SER A 57 15.00 -11.43 -6.48
C SER A 57 14.33 -12.75 -6.10
N PRO A 58 14.39 -13.78 -6.97
CA PRO A 58 13.90 -15.12 -6.65
C PRO A 58 14.59 -15.72 -5.40
N SER A 59 15.87 -15.41 -5.19
CA SER A 59 16.63 -15.90 -4.02
C SER A 59 16.08 -15.32 -2.71
N ARG A 60 15.84 -14.01 -2.66
CA ARG A 60 15.26 -13.33 -1.48
C ARG A 60 13.85 -13.85 -1.19
N LEU A 61 13.04 -14.07 -2.23
CA LEU A 61 11.73 -14.68 -2.07
C LEU A 61 11.81 -16.11 -1.53
N ALA A 62 12.75 -16.93 -2.02
CA ALA A 62 12.95 -18.29 -1.54
C ALA A 62 13.40 -18.29 -0.07
N GLN A 63 14.29 -17.38 0.32
CA GLN A 63 14.70 -17.21 1.72
C GLN A 63 13.52 -16.81 2.61
N PHE A 64 12.69 -15.86 2.17
CA PHE A 64 11.49 -15.49 2.90
C PHE A 64 10.53 -16.67 3.11
N LYS A 65 10.33 -17.50 2.08
CA LYS A 65 9.51 -18.71 2.20
C LYS A 65 10.05 -19.69 3.24
N LYS A 66 11.37 -19.85 3.36
CA LYS A 66 11.98 -20.64 4.44
C LYS A 66 11.64 -20.06 5.82
N CYS A 67 11.66 -18.73 5.97
CA CYS A 67 11.26 -18.09 7.22
C CYS A 67 9.77 -18.38 7.55
N VAL A 68 8.89 -18.34 6.55
CA VAL A 68 7.46 -18.66 6.70
C VAL A 68 7.22 -20.12 7.10
N GLU A 69 7.94 -21.04 6.47
CA GLU A 69 7.90 -22.48 6.80
C GLU A 69 8.38 -22.73 8.24
N HIS A 70 9.48 -22.08 8.64
CA HIS A 70 10.03 -22.21 9.99
C HIS A 70 9.07 -21.67 11.06
N GLU A 71 8.40 -20.56 10.80
CA GLU A 71 7.36 -19.99 11.67
C GLU A 71 6.03 -20.78 11.63
N LYS A 72 5.94 -21.83 10.81
CA LYS A 72 4.77 -22.71 10.66
C LYS A 72 3.47 -21.93 10.38
N MET A 73 3.55 -20.86 9.60
CA MET A 73 2.46 -19.88 9.49
C MET A 73 1.24 -20.35 8.68
N GLY A 74 1.23 -21.58 8.14
CA GLY A 74 0.14 -22.12 7.32
C GLY A 74 -0.18 -21.33 6.03
N ASN A 75 0.58 -20.27 5.74
CA ASN A 75 0.47 -19.40 4.60
C ASN A 75 1.63 -19.69 3.63
N ASN A 76 1.41 -19.54 2.32
CA ASN A 76 2.40 -19.81 1.28
C ASN A 76 3.48 -18.72 1.12
N GLY A 77 3.56 -17.77 2.06
CA GLY A 77 4.52 -16.65 2.02
C GLY A 77 4.26 -15.66 0.88
N PHE A 78 3.01 -15.51 0.45
CA PHE A 78 2.68 -14.62 -0.66
C PHE A 78 2.62 -13.16 -0.20
N VAL A 79 3.61 -12.38 -0.64
CA VAL A 79 3.69 -10.93 -0.42
C VAL A 79 3.19 -10.14 -1.62
N VAL A 80 2.37 -9.13 -1.36
CA VAL A 80 1.75 -8.25 -2.37
C VAL A 80 2.39 -6.88 -2.29
N LEU A 81 2.98 -6.40 -3.40
CA LEU A 81 3.45 -5.02 -3.50
C LEU A 81 2.29 -4.12 -3.89
N ASP A 82 2.14 -2.99 -3.22
CA ASP A 82 1.09 -2.04 -3.52
C ASP A 82 1.37 -1.18 -4.77
N VAL A 83 0.32 -0.50 -5.22
CA VAL A 83 0.38 0.61 -6.18
C VAL A 83 0.09 1.87 -5.36
N PRO A 84 1.07 2.75 -5.09
CA PRO A 84 0.93 3.85 -4.13
C PRO A 84 -0.23 4.82 -4.41
N THR A 85 -0.71 4.89 -5.65
CA THR A 85 -1.84 5.73 -6.06
C THR A 85 -3.21 5.08 -5.83
N ARG A 86 -3.27 3.85 -5.31
CA ARG A 86 -4.51 3.08 -5.12
C ARG A 86 -4.59 2.47 -3.72
N TRP A 87 -5.45 3.06 -2.88
CA TRP A 87 -5.58 2.67 -1.48
C TRP A 87 -5.91 1.18 -1.27
N ASN A 88 -6.71 0.58 -2.15
CA ASN A 88 -7.10 -0.83 -2.04
C ASN A 88 -5.90 -1.76 -2.17
N SER A 89 -4.92 -1.42 -3.02
CA SER A 89 -3.70 -2.19 -3.15
C SER A 89 -2.78 -2.05 -1.93
N THR A 90 -2.73 -0.85 -1.33
CA THR A 90 -2.01 -0.60 -0.07
C THR A 90 -2.66 -1.41 1.07
N TYR A 91 -3.99 -1.44 1.14
CA TYR A 91 -4.72 -2.29 2.08
C TYR A 91 -4.30 -3.77 1.96
N LEU A 92 -4.28 -4.32 0.74
CA LEU A 92 -3.89 -5.73 0.53
C LEU A 92 -2.43 -6.01 0.92
N MET A 93 -1.52 -5.08 0.65
CA MET A 93 -0.12 -5.17 1.09
C MET A 93 -0.03 -5.21 2.61
N LEU A 94 -0.71 -4.28 3.30
CA LEU A 94 -0.68 -4.19 4.76
C LEU A 94 -1.32 -5.42 5.40
N GLU A 95 -2.46 -5.88 4.88
CA GLU A 95 -3.14 -7.09 5.38
C GLU A 95 -2.25 -8.33 5.25
N SER A 96 -1.56 -8.50 4.11
CA SER A 96 -0.59 -9.57 3.90
C SER A 96 0.62 -9.45 4.83
N ALA A 97 1.17 -8.23 4.96
CA ALA A 97 2.35 -7.98 5.80
C ALA A 97 2.08 -8.29 7.28
N VAL A 98 0.91 -7.93 7.81
CA VAL A 98 0.51 -8.27 9.18
C VAL A 98 0.44 -9.78 9.38
N LYS A 99 -0.17 -10.52 8.44
CA LYS A 99 -0.25 -11.99 8.49
C LYS A 99 1.13 -12.66 8.43
N LEU A 100 2.13 -12.00 7.85
CA LEU A 100 3.47 -12.52 7.64
C LEU A 100 4.52 -11.88 8.57
N ARG A 101 4.09 -11.12 9.58
CA ARG A 101 4.97 -10.34 10.46
C ARG A 101 6.13 -11.17 11.03
N LYS A 102 5.85 -12.36 11.58
CA LYS A 102 6.88 -13.22 12.17
C LYS A 102 7.94 -13.68 11.17
N ALA A 103 7.56 -13.88 9.91
CA ALA A 103 8.52 -14.24 8.86
C ALA A 103 9.43 -13.06 8.49
N PHE A 104 8.93 -11.82 8.55
CA PHE A 104 9.77 -10.63 8.39
C PHE A 104 10.71 -10.43 9.58
N GLU A 105 10.24 -10.61 10.81
CA GLU A 105 11.07 -10.56 12.03
C GLU A 105 12.20 -11.60 11.95
N ARG A 106 11.89 -12.84 11.56
CA ARG A 106 12.90 -13.88 11.33
C ARG A 106 13.89 -13.55 10.21
N MET A 107 13.41 -12.99 9.10
CA MET A 107 14.27 -12.56 8.00
C MET A 107 15.27 -11.49 8.46
N GLU A 108 14.87 -10.60 9.38
CA GLU A 108 15.77 -9.62 9.99
C GLU A 108 16.87 -10.30 10.82
N GLU A 109 16.54 -11.34 11.58
CA GLU A 109 17.49 -12.09 12.40
C GLU A 109 18.47 -12.93 11.55
N GLU A 110 18.00 -13.51 10.44
CA GLU A 110 18.76 -14.49 9.66
C GLU A 110 19.51 -13.89 8.45
N ASP A 111 19.03 -12.76 7.89
CA ASP A 111 19.59 -12.15 6.67
C ASP A 111 20.26 -10.80 6.95
N GLY A 112 21.58 -10.80 7.12
CA GLY A 112 22.34 -9.56 7.26
C GLY A 112 22.19 -8.59 6.07
N HIS A 113 21.89 -9.09 4.86
CA HIS A 113 21.59 -8.24 3.71
C HIS A 113 20.23 -7.54 3.82
N TYR A 114 19.27 -8.13 4.54
CA TYR A 114 17.99 -7.50 4.83
C TYR A 114 18.19 -6.25 5.68
N ILE A 115 18.91 -6.36 6.80
CA ILE A 115 19.22 -5.21 7.66
C ILE A 115 19.97 -4.13 6.88
N ASN A 116 20.98 -4.52 6.09
CA ASN A 116 21.77 -3.57 5.32
C ASN A 116 20.93 -2.82 4.26
N TYR A 117 19.95 -3.49 3.65
CA TYR A 117 19.04 -2.85 2.70
C TYR A 117 18.28 -1.66 3.30
N PHE A 118 17.91 -1.70 4.59
CA PHE A 118 17.26 -0.58 5.27
C PHE A 118 18.23 0.50 5.75
N ARG A 119 19.51 0.16 5.91
CA ARG A 119 20.58 1.10 6.29
C ARG A 119 21.07 1.91 5.10
N GLU A 120 21.01 1.35 3.89
CA GLU A 120 21.30 2.07 2.65
C GLU A 120 20.35 3.27 2.49
N SER A 121 20.92 4.46 2.32
CA SER A 121 20.16 5.68 2.03
C SER A 121 19.96 5.82 0.52
N ASP A 122 18.70 5.81 0.06
CA ASP A 122 18.38 6.35 -1.26
C ASP A 122 18.02 7.83 -1.06
N ASN A 123 18.84 8.75 -1.59
CA ASN A 123 18.62 10.20 -1.52
C ASN A 123 18.43 10.74 -0.08
N GLU A 124 19.43 10.51 0.79
CA GLU A 124 19.52 11.06 2.16
C GLU A 124 18.40 10.65 3.15
N LYS A 125 17.45 9.82 2.72
CA LYS A 125 16.44 9.21 3.59
C LYS A 125 16.72 7.71 3.72
N LYS A 126 16.71 7.21 4.96
CA LYS A 126 16.77 5.76 5.22
C LYS A 126 15.56 5.10 4.57
N ARG A 127 15.67 3.84 4.13
CA ARG A 127 14.52 3.07 3.59
C ARG A 127 13.51 2.64 4.69
N ILE A 128 13.58 3.29 5.85
CA ILE A 128 12.65 3.16 6.99
C ILE A 128 11.47 4.09 6.70
#